data_AF-A0A350YBC8-F1
#
_entry.id   AF-A0A350YBC8-F1
#
_cell.length_a   1.000
_cell.length_b   1.000
_cell.length_c   1.000
_cell.angle_alpha   90.00
_cell.angle_beta   90.00
_cell.angle_gamma   90.00
#
_symmetry.space_group_name_H-M   'P 1'
#
loop_
_entity.id
_entity.type
_entity.pdbx_description
1 polymer ?
#
loop_
_entity_poly.entity_id
_entity_poly.type
_entity_poly.pdbx_seq_one_letter_code
_entity_poly.pdbx_strand_id
1 'polypeptide(L)'
;MCLTCGCSEGSEPTITNPETGEKVSIGTETHEHYHTHTLPDGTVISHTHEEDKNLGIPNSKLNPQHSHTHTLPDGTVITHTHEEDKNLGIPNTEHSQIHAQVHGTTITLEQDILSKNNLIAAQNRSWFKGQNILALNLVSSPGAGKTTLLTRTIQDLKNELPIYVIEGDQATTNDAKKIQETGCKVVQINTGTGCHLEAGMIEKGYTQLNPPLNSVLMIENVGNLVCPALFDLGEQAKVVILSVTEGEDKPIKYPHMFRASDIMILTKIDLLPYVQFDVQRCIEYAQHVNPQIRIFQVSATTGVGLESWYEWLRACLQTNVKPLEAIAPNLS
;
A
#
# COMPACT_ATOMS: atom_id res chain seq x y z
N MET A 1 -14.43 -0.35 11.05
CA MET A 1 -15.08 -0.07 9.75
C MET A 1 -14.42 1.15 9.13
N CYS A 2 -13.62 1.02 8.08
CA CYS A 2 -13.19 2.20 7.32
C CYS A 2 -14.39 2.66 6.46
N LEU A 3 -15.13 3.63 6.98
CA LEU A 3 -16.31 4.22 6.32
C LEU A 3 -15.96 5.00 5.04
N THR A 4 -14.68 5.13 4.71
CA THR A 4 -14.20 5.95 3.58
C THR A 4 -14.27 5.24 2.23
N CYS A 5 -14.25 3.90 2.18
CA CYS A 5 -14.16 3.16 0.91
C CYS A 5 -15.28 2.13 0.66
N GLY A 6 -16.10 1.78 1.66
CA GLY A 6 -17.30 0.95 1.45
C GLY A 6 -17.05 -0.47 0.89
N CYS A 7 -15.84 -1.01 0.97
CA CYS A 7 -15.54 -2.38 0.52
C CYS A 7 -15.47 -3.33 1.71
N SER A 8 -16.56 -4.03 1.99
CA SER A 8 -16.65 -5.11 2.98
C SER A 8 -16.17 -6.44 2.39
N GLU A 9 -15.26 -7.09 3.12
CA GLU A 9 -14.93 -8.53 3.25
C GLU A 9 -15.18 -9.49 2.06
N GLY A 10 -14.13 -10.22 1.65
CA GLY A 10 -14.33 -11.43 0.83
C GLY A 10 -13.13 -12.03 0.08
N SER A 11 -11.92 -11.47 0.16
CA SER A 11 -10.74 -12.11 -0.45
C SER A 11 -9.47 -11.71 0.28
N GLU A 12 -8.83 -12.68 0.93
CA GLU A 12 -7.48 -12.49 1.46
C GLU A 12 -6.52 -12.17 0.31
N PRO A 13 -5.56 -11.25 0.49
CA PRO A 13 -4.54 -11.00 -0.50
C PRO A 13 -3.78 -12.29 -0.82
N THR A 14 -3.48 -12.52 -2.08
CA THR A 14 -2.73 -13.72 -2.51
C THR A 14 -1.48 -13.32 -3.27
N ILE A 15 -0.40 -14.05 -3.05
CA ILE A 15 0.82 -13.91 -3.85
C ILE A 15 0.88 -15.09 -4.81
N THR A 16 1.09 -14.81 -6.09
CA THR A 16 1.24 -15.80 -7.14
C THR A 16 2.59 -15.62 -7.82
N ASN A 17 3.37 -16.69 -7.92
CA ASN A 17 4.52 -16.73 -8.82
C ASN A 17 4.04 -17.16 -10.23
N PRO A 18 4.09 -16.28 -11.23
CA PRO A 18 3.60 -16.59 -12.58
C PRO A 18 4.46 -17.62 -13.33
N GLU A 19 5.71 -17.86 -12.93
CA GLU A 19 6.59 -18.88 -13.53
C GLU A 19 6.25 -20.29 -13.04
N THR A 20 6.01 -20.44 -11.73
CA THR A 20 5.77 -21.76 -11.11
C THR A 20 4.28 -22.08 -10.94
N GLY A 21 3.42 -21.06 -10.99
CA GLY A 21 2.00 -21.18 -10.64
C GLY A 21 1.73 -21.35 -9.14
N GLU A 22 2.77 -21.29 -8.30
CA GLU A 22 2.65 -21.38 -6.84
C GLU A 22 1.85 -20.19 -6.30
N LYS A 23 0.88 -20.48 -5.44
CA LYS A 23 0.02 -19.49 -4.80
C LYS A 23 0.10 -19.60 -3.28
N VAL A 24 0.31 -18.47 -2.62
CA VAL A 24 0.34 -18.36 -1.16
C VAL A 24 -0.70 -17.33 -0.74
N SER A 25 -1.61 -17.71 0.17
CA SER A 25 -2.51 -16.76 0.80
C SER A 25 -1.76 -15.97 1.87
N ILE A 26 -1.91 -14.65 1.86
CA ILE A 26 -1.46 -13.79 2.95
C ILE A 26 -2.57 -13.79 4.00
N GLY A 27 -2.61 -14.85 4.81
CA GLY A 27 -3.43 -14.82 6.02
C GLY A 27 -2.92 -13.68 6.92
N THR A 28 -3.83 -12.83 7.37
CA THR A 28 -3.61 -12.08 8.61
C THR A 28 -3.58 -13.12 9.72
N GLU A 29 -2.43 -13.37 10.33
CA GLU A 29 -2.36 -14.25 11.50
C GLU A 29 -3.40 -13.79 12.53
N THR A 30 -4.31 -14.70 12.89
CA THR A 30 -5.31 -14.65 13.97
C THR A 30 -6.17 -13.38 14.04
N HIS A 31 -7.45 -13.48 13.70
CA HIS A 31 -8.47 -12.50 14.11
C HIS A 31 -8.64 -12.57 15.65
N GLU A 32 -7.77 -11.87 16.38
CA GLU A 32 -8.06 -11.51 17.77
C GLU A 32 -9.17 -10.46 17.75
N HIS A 33 -10.34 -10.80 18.27
CA HIS A 33 -11.41 -9.84 18.46
C HIS A 33 -11.11 -8.99 19.70
N TYR A 34 -10.69 -7.74 19.46
CA TYR A 34 -10.48 -6.75 20.51
C TYR A 34 -11.83 -6.16 20.93
N HIS A 35 -12.18 -6.36 22.20
CA HIS A 35 -13.33 -5.71 22.82
C HIS A 35 -12.86 -4.64 23.80
N THR A 36 -13.35 -3.41 23.61
CA THR A 36 -13.06 -2.28 24.48
C THR A 36 -14.35 -1.83 25.17
N HIS A 37 -14.35 -1.82 26.49
CA HIS A 37 -15.46 -1.33 27.32
C HIS A 37 -15.05 -0.05 28.03
N THR A 38 -15.98 0.90 28.13
CA THR A 38 -15.83 2.07 29.00
C THR A 38 -16.75 1.87 30.20
N LEU A 39 -16.17 1.78 31.39
CA LEU A 39 -16.92 1.67 32.63
C LEU A 39 -17.60 3.02 32.97
N PRO A 40 -18.66 3.03 33.79
CA PRO A 40 -19.36 4.27 34.17
C PRO A 40 -18.48 5.34 34.84
N ASP A 41 -17.32 4.95 35.39
CA ASP A 41 -16.32 5.85 35.97
C ASP A 41 -15.31 6.41 34.94
N GLY A 42 -15.47 6.05 33.65
CA GLY A 42 -14.61 6.48 32.56
C GLY A 42 -13.39 5.59 32.32
N THR A 43 -13.20 4.53 33.11
CA THR A 43 -12.08 3.59 32.92
C THR A 43 -12.30 2.73 31.68
N VAL A 44 -11.32 2.70 30.79
CA VAL A 44 -11.37 1.93 29.54
C VAL A 44 -10.60 0.62 29.72
N ILE A 45 -11.29 -0.51 29.53
CA ILE A 45 -10.70 -1.85 29.61
C ILE A 45 -10.78 -2.49 28.23
N SER A 46 -9.63 -2.94 27.71
CA SER A 46 -9.56 -3.68 26.44
C SER A 46 -9.03 -5.09 26.69
N HIS A 47 -9.62 -6.08 26.03
CA HIS A 47 -9.16 -7.46 26.07
C HIS A 47 -9.49 -8.23 24.79
N THR A 48 -8.84 -9.39 24.61
CA THR A 48 -8.94 -10.29 23.44
C THR A 48 -9.49 -11.65 23.85
N HIS A 49 -10.20 -12.31 22.93
CA HIS A 49 -10.61 -13.72 23.04
C HIS A 49 -10.27 -14.50 21.76
N GLU A 50 -10.03 -15.80 21.91
CA GLU A 50 -10.08 -16.80 20.84
C GLU A 50 -11.44 -17.51 20.87
N GLU A 51 -12.19 -17.52 19.77
CA GLU A 51 -13.43 -18.31 19.69
C GLU A 51 -13.13 -19.78 19.39
N ASP A 52 -13.42 -20.66 20.35
CA ASP A 52 -13.39 -22.11 20.17
C ASP A 52 -14.70 -22.59 19.53
N LYS A 53 -14.71 -22.79 18.20
CA LYS A 53 -15.87 -23.32 17.49
C LYS A 53 -16.02 -24.81 17.74
N ASN A 54 -16.81 -25.20 18.73
CA ASN A 54 -17.49 -26.50 18.73
C ASN A 54 -18.67 -26.56 19.71
N LEU A 55 -19.89 -26.76 19.17
CA LEU A 55 -20.78 -27.91 19.44
C LEU A 55 -22.15 -27.66 18.79
N GLY A 56 -22.51 -28.51 17.83
CA GLY A 56 -23.76 -28.42 17.08
C GLY A 56 -25.00 -28.86 17.86
N ILE A 57 -26.10 -28.12 17.72
CA ILE A 57 -27.48 -28.55 17.98
C ILE A 57 -28.42 -27.86 16.95
N PRO A 58 -29.39 -28.55 16.32
CA PRO A 58 -30.24 -27.97 15.28
C PRO A 58 -31.51 -27.27 15.79
N ASN A 59 -31.82 -26.12 15.18
CA ASN A 59 -33.09 -25.37 15.07
C ASN A 59 -34.10 -25.37 16.25
N SER A 60 -34.30 -24.21 16.88
CA SER A 60 -35.65 -23.74 17.23
C SER A 60 -35.74 -22.21 17.24
N LYS A 61 -36.85 -21.66 16.72
CA LYS A 61 -37.19 -20.24 16.80
C LYS A 61 -37.43 -19.87 18.27
N LEU A 62 -36.46 -19.25 18.93
CA LEU A 62 -36.62 -18.56 20.21
C LEU A 62 -35.59 -17.42 20.27
N ASN A 63 -36.06 -16.24 20.65
CA ASN A 63 -35.30 -15.00 20.81
C ASN A 63 -34.10 -15.24 21.74
N PRO A 64 -32.83 -15.04 21.34
CA PRO A 64 -31.72 -15.34 22.22
C PRO A 64 -31.44 -14.11 23.09
N GLN A 65 -32.07 -14.06 24.27
CA GLN A 65 -31.54 -13.23 25.35
C GLN A 65 -30.22 -13.85 25.81
N HIS A 66 -29.10 -13.29 25.34
CA HIS A 66 -27.78 -13.68 25.80
C HIS A 66 -27.49 -12.98 27.13
N SER A 67 -27.32 -13.77 28.18
CA SER A 67 -26.82 -13.32 29.48
C SER A 67 -25.38 -13.76 29.65
N HIS A 68 -24.53 -12.86 30.12
CA HIS A 68 -23.12 -13.15 30.40
C HIS A 68 -22.76 -12.73 31.81
N THR A 69 -21.93 -13.53 32.45
CA THR A 69 -21.45 -13.35 33.82
C THR A 69 -19.92 -13.27 33.80
N HIS A 70 -19.37 -12.21 34.38
CA HIS A 70 -17.93 -11.98 34.48
C HIS A 70 -17.49 -12.02 35.93
N THR A 71 -16.27 -12.47 36.21
CA THR A 71 -15.60 -12.29 37.50
C THR A 71 -14.36 -11.43 37.27
N LEU A 72 -14.30 -10.26 37.89
CA LEU A 72 -13.17 -9.34 37.80
C LEU A 72 -11.97 -9.85 38.63
N PRO A 73 -10.74 -9.37 38.38
CA PRO A 73 -9.54 -9.79 39.12
C PRO A 73 -9.59 -9.51 40.63
N ASP A 74 -10.47 -8.61 41.08
CA ASP A 74 -10.73 -8.34 42.49
C ASP A 74 -11.80 -9.26 43.11
N GLY A 75 -12.33 -10.20 42.33
CA GLY A 75 -13.36 -11.16 42.72
C GLY A 75 -14.79 -10.69 42.50
N THR A 76 -15.01 -9.48 41.99
CA THR A 76 -16.36 -8.93 41.77
C THR A 76 -17.03 -9.61 40.59
N VAL A 77 -18.23 -10.15 40.79
CA VAL A 77 -18.99 -10.82 39.73
C VAL A 77 -20.06 -9.90 39.16
N ILE A 78 -20.08 -9.71 37.85
CA ILE A 78 -21.06 -8.86 37.14
C ILE A 78 -21.77 -9.70 36.09
N THR A 79 -23.10 -9.80 36.20
CA THR A 79 -23.96 -10.44 35.21
C THR A 79 -24.86 -9.40 34.55
N HIS A 80 -24.96 -9.42 33.23
CA HIS A 80 -25.95 -8.61 32.52
C HIS A 80 -26.49 -9.30 31.26
N THR A 81 -27.61 -8.77 30.78
CA THR A 81 -28.41 -9.24 29.64
C THR A 81 -28.67 -8.09 28.69
N HIS A 82 -28.64 -8.33 27.38
CA HIS A 82 -29.08 -7.35 26.39
C HIS A 82 -30.52 -7.63 25.96
N GLU A 83 -31.37 -6.61 26.02
CA GLU A 83 -32.62 -6.55 25.25
C GLU A 83 -32.46 -5.47 24.17
N GLU A 84 -32.75 -5.81 22.91
CA GLU A 84 -32.91 -4.81 21.86
C GLU A 84 -34.26 -4.10 22.04
N ASP A 85 -34.24 -2.89 22.60
CA ASP A 85 -35.47 -2.10 22.74
C ASP A 85 -35.61 -1.06 21.62
N LYS A 86 -36.76 -1.10 20.93
CA LYS A 86 -37.15 -0.14 19.88
C LYS A 86 -38.10 0.90 20.48
N ASN A 87 -37.69 2.16 20.37
CA ASN A 87 -38.43 3.43 20.52
C ASN A 87 -38.67 3.96 21.94
N LEU A 88 -38.25 5.21 22.17
CA LEU A 88 -39.08 6.37 22.59
C LEU A 88 -38.19 7.65 22.62
N GLY A 89 -38.69 8.77 22.07
CA GLY A 89 -37.91 10.02 21.89
C GLY A 89 -37.96 11.01 23.07
N ILE A 90 -36.93 11.87 23.18
CA ILE A 90 -36.81 13.20 23.87
C ILE A 90 -35.36 13.75 23.61
N PRO A 91 -35.07 15.08 23.66
CA PRO A 91 -34.22 15.76 22.68
C PRO A 91 -32.70 15.85 22.96
N ASN A 92 -31.95 15.66 21.86
CA ASN A 92 -30.58 16.06 21.49
C ASN A 92 -29.72 16.90 22.46
N THR A 93 -28.99 16.24 23.36
CA THR A 93 -27.67 16.71 23.85
C THR A 93 -26.59 15.62 23.97
N GLU A 94 -26.89 14.34 23.66
CA GLU A 94 -25.91 13.24 23.77
C GLU A 94 -25.22 12.85 22.44
N HIS A 95 -25.72 13.33 21.29
CA HIS A 95 -25.11 13.01 20.00
C HIS A 95 -23.67 13.54 19.84
N SER A 96 -23.28 14.56 20.61
CA SER A 96 -21.93 15.13 20.60
C SER A 96 -20.90 14.33 21.40
N GLN A 97 -21.30 13.54 22.41
CA GLN A 97 -20.38 12.74 23.21
C GLN A 97 -20.14 11.34 22.61
N ILE A 98 -21.19 10.75 22.03
CA ILE A 98 -21.08 9.46 21.33
C ILE A 98 -20.24 9.58 20.05
N HIS A 99 -20.29 10.74 19.36
CA HIS A 99 -19.39 10.99 18.23
C HIS A 99 -17.92 11.07 18.66
N ALA A 100 -17.60 11.66 19.81
CA ALA A 100 -16.21 11.78 20.26
C ALA A 100 -15.57 10.44 20.64
N GLN A 101 -16.33 9.51 21.23
CA GLN A 101 -15.84 8.17 21.59
C GLN A 101 -15.65 7.26 20.36
N VAL A 102 -16.56 7.33 19.37
CA VAL A 102 -16.45 6.56 18.13
C VAL A 102 -15.34 7.10 17.21
N HIS A 103 -15.11 8.42 17.20
CA HIS A 103 -13.98 9.02 16.48
C HIS A 103 -12.65 8.73 17.17
N GLY A 104 -12.60 8.71 18.51
CA GLY A 104 -11.38 8.38 19.26
C GLY A 104 -10.82 7.00 18.94
N THR A 105 -11.67 5.96 18.93
CA THR A 105 -11.26 4.57 18.66
C THR A 105 -10.91 4.32 17.19
N THR A 106 -11.57 5.01 16.26
CA THR A 106 -11.28 4.91 14.83
C THR A 106 -9.91 5.52 14.52
N ILE A 107 -9.60 6.69 15.10
CA ILE A 107 -8.30 7.35 14.93
C ILE A 107 -7.17 6.51 15.52
N THR A 108 -7.36 5.88 16.69
CA THR A 108 -6.34 5.03 17.30
C THR A 108 -6.06 3.79 16.46
N LEU A 109 -7.10 3.12 15.95
CA LEU A 109 -6.92 1.93 15.10
C LEU A 109 -6.23 2.27 13.78
N GLU A 110 -6.60 3.38 13.12
CA GLU A 110 -5.92 3.84 11.90
C GLU A 110 -4.45 4.16 12.16
N GLN A 111 -4.13 4.81 13.29
CA GLN A 111 -2.76 5.07 13.71
C GLN A 111 -1.99 3.78 13.98
N ASP A 112 -2.59 2.81 14.65
CA ASP A 112 -1.94 1.54 14.97
C ASP A 112 -1.63 0.73 13.70
N ILE A 113 -2.58 0.66 12.75
CA ILE A 113 -2.36 0.00 11.45
C ILE A 113 -1.22 0.67 10.68
N LEU A 114 -1.24 2.00 10.58
CA LEU A 114 -0.16 2.74 9.91
C LEU A 114 1.18 2.59 10.62
N SER A 115 1.18 2.54 11.96
CA SER A 115 2.41 2.35 12.74
C SER A 115 3.03 0.97 12.50
N LYS A 116 2.21 -0.09 12.45
CA LYS A 116 2.66 -1.45 12.12
C LYS A 116 3.23 -1.51 10.71
N ASN A 117 2.53 -0.92 9.74
CA ASN A 117 3.03 -0.82 8.37
C ASN A 117 4.39 -0.10 8.32
N ASN A 118 4.53 1.03 9.01
CA ASN A 118 5.76 1.82 9.03
C ASN A 118 6.95 1.06 9.66
N LEU A 119 6.70 0.22 10.67
CA LEU A 119 7.74 -0.64 11.24
C LEU A 119 8.26 -1.63 10.19
N ILE A 120 7.36 -2.30 9.47
CA ILE A 120 7.74 -3.25 8.41
C ILE A 120 8.41 -2.51 7.25
N ALA A 121 7.91 -1.34 6.86
CA ALA A 121 8.53 -0.51 5.82
C ALA A 121 9.97 -0.12 6.18
N ALA A 122 10.25 0.18 7.46
CA ALA A 122 11.61 0.43 7.93
C ALA A 122 12.53 -0.79 7.83
N GLN A 123 12.00 -1.99 8.06
CA GLN A 123 12.71 -3.26 7.88
C GLN A 123 12.99 -3.50 6.39
N ASN A 124 11.98 -3.39 5.52
CA ASN A 124 12.10 -3.51 4.07
C ASN A 124 13.19 -2.58 3.53
N ARG A 125 13.15 -1.30 3.92
CA ARG A 125 14.16 -0.30 3.51
C ARG A 125 15.56 -0.69 3.94
N SER A 126 15.71 -1.19 5.16
CA SER A 126 17.01 -1.66 5.67
C SER A 126 17.52 -2.86 4.89
N TRP A 127 16.62 -3.78 4.52
CA TRP A 127 16.91 -4.95 3.69
C TRP A 127 17.34 -4.56 2.28
N PHE A 128 16.58 -3.68 1.60
CA PHE A 128 16.93 -3.17 0.27
C PHE A 128 18.29 -2.47 0.29
N LYS A 129 18.52 -1.61 1.29
CA LYS A 129 19.80 -0.91 1.46
C LYS A 129 20.96 -1.88 1.69
N GLY A 130 20.78 -2.89 2.54
CA GLY A 130 21.81 -3.89 2.83
C GLY A 130 22.21 -4.74 1.61
N GLN A 131 21.31 -4.87 0.64
CA GLN A 131 21.54 -5.60 -0.61
C GLN A 131 21.89 -4.73 -1.81
N ASN A 132 21.92 -3.41 -1.61
CA ASN A 132 22.00 -2.44 -2.69
C ASN A 132 20.90 -2.67 -3.76
N ILE A 133 19.65 -2.77 -3.32
CA ILE A 133 18.50 -2.87 -4.20
C ILE A 133 17.83 -1.50 -4.30
N LEU A 134 17.71 -0.98 -5.51
CA LEU A 134 16.91 0.22 -5.78
C LEU A 134 15.43 -0.18 -5.86
N ALA A 135 14.72 -0.06 -4.73
CA ALA A 135 13.28 -0.31 -4.69
C ALA A 135 12.49 0.95 -5.06
N LEU A 136 11.59 0.85 -6.03
CA LEU A 136 10.78 1.96 -6.55
C LEU A 136 9.30 1.60 -6.53
N ASN A 137 8.47 2.47 -5.94
CA ASN A 137 7.01 2.27 -5.86
C ASN A 137 6.30 3.08 -6.95
N LEU A 138 5.81 2.41 -7.99
CA LEU A 138 5.11 3.02 -9.11
C LEU A 138 3.62 3.15 -8.79
N VAL A 139 3.14 4.38 -8.65
CA VAL A 139 1.75 4.72 -8.28
C VAL A 139 1.11 5.56 -9.39
N SER A 140 -0.19 5.37 -9.66
CA SER A 140 -0.88 6.10 -10.72
C SER A 140 -2.40 5.96 -10.60
N SER A 141 -3.16 6.70 -11.40
CA SER A 141 -4.55 6.31 -11.71
C SER A 141 -4.58 5.01 -12.55
N PRO A 142 -5.71 4.29 -12.58
CA PRO A 142 -5.90 3.20 -13.55
C PRO A 142 -5.70 3.68 -14.99
N GLY A 143 -5.00 2.89 -15.80
CA GLY A 143 -4.80 3.19 -17.22
C GLY A 143 -3.79 4.32 -17.52
N ALA A 144 -3.08 4.86 -16.52
CA ALA A 144 -2.03 5.86 -16.75
C ALA A 144 -0.85 5.32 -17.59
N GLY A 145 -0.66 4.00 -17.62
CA GLY A 145 0.36 3.33 -18.46
C GLY A 145 1.59 2.83 -17.68
N LYS A 146 1.44 2.52 -16.39
CA LYS A 146 2.52 1.96 -15.55
C LYS A 146 3.14 0.72 -16.17
N THR A 147 2.34 -0.31 -16.43
CA THR A 147 2.82 -1.57 -17.02
C THR A 147 3.52 -1.37 -18.35
N THR A 148 2.99 -0.49 -19.22
CA THR A 148 3.62 -0.19 -20.51
C THR A 148 4.97 0.53 -20.36
N LEU A 149 5.07 1.50 -19.45
CA LEU A 149 6.33 2.15 -19.13
C LEU A 149 7.33 1.17 -18.53
N LEU A 150 6.86 0.28 -17.63
CA LEU A 150 7.66 -0.72 -16.96
C LEU A 150 8.20 -1.76 -17.95
N THR A 151 7.36 -2.36 -18.78
CA THR A 151 7.78 -3.34 -19.79
C THR A 151 8.75 -2.74 -20.79
N ARG A 152 8.52 -1.48 -21.21
CA ARG A 152 9.46 -0.76 -22.08
C ARG A 152 10.80 -0.54 -21.40
N THR A 153 10.80 -0.08 -20.15
CA THR A 153 12.02 0.13 -19.36
C THR A 153 12.81 -1.17 -19.21
N ILE A 154 12.13 -2.28 -18.92
CA ILE A 154 12.77 -3.59 -18.81
C ILE A 154 13.40 -4.01 -20.15
N GLN A 155 12.67 -3.90 -21.25
CA GLN A 155 13.17 -4.33 -22.57
C GLN A 155 14.41 -3.54 -23.00
N ASP A 156 14.41 -2.23 -22.76
CA ASP A 156 15.50 -1.34 -23.15
C ASP A 156 16.74 -1.56 -22.25
N LEU A 157 16.55 -1.85 -20.94
CA LEU A 157 17.64 -1.92 -19.96
C LEU A 157 18.05 -3.34 -19.53
N LYS A 158 17.42 -4.40 -20.05
CA LYS A 158 17.67 -5.80 -19.61
C LYS A 158 19.12 -6.28 -19.67
N ASN A 159 19.94 -5.67 -20.53
CA ASN A 159 21.36 -6.01 -20.67
C ASN A 159 22.28 -5.15 -19.78
N GLU A 160 21.72 -4.14 -19.14
CA GLU A 160 22.45 -3.15 -18.34
C GLU A 160 22.13 -3.28 -16.85
N LEU A 161 20.84 -3.46 -16.52
CA LEU A 161 20.35 -3.48 -15.15
C LEU A 161 19.55 -4.77 -14.88
N PRO A 162 19.84 -5.51 -13.80
CA PRO A 162 18.97 -6.57 -13.35
C PRO A 162 17.70 -5.95 -12.74
N ILE A 163 16.57 -6.10 -13.43
CA ILE A 163 15.27 -5.57 -13.02
C ILE A 163 14.35 -6.73 -12.62
N TYR A 164 13.65 -6.54 -11.51
CA TYR A 164 12.72 -7.47 -10.90
C TYR A 164 11.42 -6.73 -10.58
N VAL A 165 10.29 -7.43 -10.62
CA VAL A 165 8.98 -6.79 -10.43
C VAL A 165 8.15 -7.46 -9.35
N ILE A 166 7.55 -6.66 -8.48
CA ILE A 166 6.36 -7.03 -7.72
C ILE A 166 5.19 -6.28 -8.35
N GLU A 167 4.24 -7.02 -8.91
CA GLU A 167 3.02 -6.45 -9.51
C GLU A 167 1.89 -6.58 -8.49
N GLY A 168 1.18 -5.48 -8.22
CA GLY A 168 0.01 -5.43 -7.37
C GLY A 168 -1.23 -4.95 -8.11
N ASP A 169 -2.28 -5.77 -8.12
CA ASP A 169 -3.60 -5.41 -8.64
C ASP A 169 -4.71 -6.03 -7.76
N GLN A 170 -5.94 -5.54 -7.89
CA GLN A 170 -7.09 -6.11 -7.18
C GLN A 170 -7.37 -7.55 -7.65
N ALA A 171 -7.26 -7.78 -8.96
CA ALA A 171 -7.62 -9.04 -9.59
C ALA A 171 -6.82 -9.29 -10.87
N THR A 172 -6.93 -10.52 -11.37
CA THR A 172 -6.27 -11.01 -12.58
C THR A 172 -4.75 -11.18 -12.42
N THR A 173 -4.06 -11.50 -13.53
CA THR A 173 -2.60 -11.67 -13.63
C THR A 173 -2.09 -11.04 -14.93
N ASN A 174 -2.88 -10.14 -15.51
CA ASN A 174 -2.69 -9.70 -16.89
C ASN A 174 -1.43 -8.85 -17.03
N ASP A 175 -1.18 -7.95 -16.08
CA ASP A 175 -0.01 -7.08 -16.14
C ASP A 175 1.26 -7.87 -15.75
N ALA A 176 1.20 -8.74 -14.74
CA ALA A 176 2.28 -9.70 -14.48
C ALA A 176 2.65 -10.57 -15.69
N LYS A 177 1.68 -11.04 -16.49
CA LYS A 177 1.97 -11.80 -17.74
C LYS A 177 2.70 -10.95 -18.78
N LYS A 178 2.24 -9.72 -19.02
CA LYS A 178 2.94 -8.79 -19.95
C LYS A 178 4.36 -8.50 -19.48
N ILE A 179 4.58 -8.39 -18.17
CA ILE A 179 5.92 -8.21 -17.58
C ILE A 179 6.75 -9.47 -17.81
N GLN A 180 6.20 -10.65 -17.55
CA GLN A 180 6.90 -11.93 -17.75
C GLN A 180 7.33 -12.15 -19.21
N GLU A 181 6.53 -11.71 -20.19
CA GLU A 181 6.86 -11.77 -21.63
C GLU A 181 8.14 -11.00 -21.99
N THR A 182 8.58 -10.04 -21.16
CA THR A 182 9.87 -9.35 -21.34
C THR A 182 11.09 -10.19 -20.94
N GLY A 183 10.87 -11.32 -20.26
CA GLY A 183 11.91 -12.15 -19.63
C GLY A 183 12.27 -11.74 -18.20
N CYS A 184 11.57 -10.73 -17.64
CA CYS A 184 11.74 -10.30 -16.25
C CYS A 184 11.09 -11.29 -15.28
N LYS A 185 11.76 -11.55 -14.16
CA LYS A 185 11.13 -12.25 -13.04
C LYS A 185 10.14 -11.33 -12.35
N VAL A 186 8.94 -11.84 -12.10
CA VAL A 186 7.84 -11.08 -11.51
C VAL A 186 7.10 -11.93 -10.49
N VAL A 187 6.63 -11.29 -9.42
CA VAL A 187 5.67 -11.86 -8.47
C VAL A 187 4.39 -11.02 -8.52
N GLN A 188 3.24 -11.67 -8.63
CA GLN A 188 1.93 -11.04 -8.59
C GLN A 188 1.42 -11.02 -7.14
N ILE A 189 0.84 -9.91 -6.72
CA ILE A 189 0.08 -9.75 -5.48
C ILE A 189 -1.35 -9.33 -5.87
N ASN A 190 -2.31 -10.21 -5.63
CA ASN A 190 -3.72 -9.87 -5.78
C ASN A 190 -4.22 -9.36 -4.44
N THR A 191 -4.55 -8.08 -4.34
CA THR A 191 -5.01 -7.44 -3.09
C THR A 191 -6.47 -7.72 -2.78
N GLY A 192 -7.21 -8.33 -3.72
CA GLY A 192 -8.63 -8.55 -3.56
C GLY A 192 -9.38 -7.22 -3.59
N THR A 193 -10.04 -6.88 -2.49
CA THR A 193 -10.72 -5.57 -2.34
C THR A 193 -9.76 -4.45 -1.92
N GLY A 194 -8.51 -4.76 -1.58
CA GLY A 194 -7.50 -3.77 -1.19
C GLY A 194 -7.19 -2.78 -2.30
N CYS A 195 -7.19 -1.48 -1.99
CA CYS A 195 -6.96 -0.40 -2.96
C CYS A 195 -5.50 0.06 -3.06
N HIS A 196 -4.58 -0.62 -2.38
CA HIS A 196 -3.14 -0.32 -2.28
C HIS A 196 -2.36 -1.57 -1.82
N LEU A 197 -1.04 -1.54 -1.99
CA LEU A 197 -0.11 -2.50 -1.38
C LEU A 197 0.33 -2.03 0.02
N GLU A 198 0.66 -2.99 0.88
CA GLU A 198 1.21 -2.75 2.23
C GLU A 198 2.64 -3.33 2.36
N ALA A 199 3.43 -2.82 3.30
CA ALA A 199 4.82 -3.20 3.47
C ALA A 199 5.01 -4.71 3.72
N GLY A 200 4.11 -5.36 4.46
CA GLY A 200 4.17 -6.82 4.69
C GLY A 200 3.90 -7.65 3.43
N MET A 201 3.13 -7.10 2.47
CA MET A 201 2.94 -7.74 1.17
C MET A 201 4.23 -7.68 0.35
N ILE A 202 4.93 -6.54 0.42
CA ILE A 202 6.22 -6.34 -0.24
C ILE A 202 7.30 -7.24 0.34
N GLU A 203 7.34 -7.40 1.67
CA GLU A 203 8.24 -8.32 2.36
C GLU A 203 8.13 -9.74 1.80
N LYS A 204 6.91 -10.28 1.78
CA LYS A 204 6.63 -11.61 1.23
C LYS A 204 6.96 -11.69 -0.27
N GLY A 205 6.63 -10.62 -1.01
CA GLY A 205 6.90 -10.51 -2.45
C GLY A 205 8.39 -10.61 -2.79
N TYR A 206 9.25 -9.81 -2.15
CA TYR A 206 10.69 -9.88 -2.42
C TYR A 206 11.33 -11.15 -1.84
N THR A 207 10.77 -11.73 -0.78
CA THR A 207 11.24 -13.01 -0.23
C THR A 207 11.04 -14.14 -1.24
N GLN A 208 9.88 -14.17 -1.91
CA GLN A 208 9.60 -15.16 -2.95
C GLN A 208 10.39 -14.87 -4.24
N LEU A 209 10.50 -13.60 -4.63
CA LEU A 209 11.19 -13.19 -5.86
C LEU A 209 12.73 -13.37 -5.75
N ASN A 210 13.26 -13.22 -4.53
CA ASN A 210 14.67 -13.30 -4.17
C ASN A 210 15.59 -12.54 -5.16
N PRO A 211 15.39 -11.20 -5.31
CA PRO A 211 16.21 -10.40 -6.21
C PRO A 211 17.68 -10.42 -5.76
N PRO A 212 18.65 -10.51 -6.69
CA PRO A 212 20.06 -10.50 -6.38
C PRO A 212 20.53 -9.12 -5.89
N LEU A 213 21.70 -9.09 -5.27
CA LEU A 213 22.39 -7.86 -4.91
C LEU A 213 22.57 -6.94 -6.13
N ASN A 214 22.58 -5.62 -5.90
CA ASN A 214 22.82 -4.61 -6.94
C ASN A 214 21.75 -4.64 -8.07
N SER A 215 20.47 -4.77 -7.71
CA SER A 215 19.36 -4.84 -8.66
C SER A 215 18.33 -3.74 -8.46
N VAL A 216 17.41 -3.60 -9.41
CA VAL A 216 16.24 -2.72 -9.31
C VAL A 216 15.01 -3.56 -9.02
N LEU A 217 14.27 -3.19 -7.98
CA LEU A 217 12.96 -3.75 -7.67
C LEU A 217 11.88 -2.72 -7.99
N MET A 218 11.14 -2.96 -9.07
CA MET A 218 9.99 -2.13 -9.45
C MET A 218 8.73 -2.72 -8.80
N ILE A 219 8.08 -1.94 -7.95
CA ILE A 219 6.83 -2.30 -7.30
C ILE A 219 5.72 -1.57 -8.06
N GLU A 220 4.99 -2.27 -8.92
CA GLU A 220 3.82 -1.71 -9.60
C GLU A 220 2.62 -1.78 -8.66
N ASN A 221 2.21 -0.63 -8.12
CA ASN A 221 1.10 -0.56 -7.16
C ASN A 221 -0.26 -0.56 -7.87
N VAL A 222 -1.31 -0.83 -7.09
CA VAL A 222 -2.70 -0.75 -7.54
C VAL A 222 -2.98 0.63 -8.13
N GLY A 223 -3.76 0.69 -9.22
CA GLY A 223 -4.15 1.96 -9.86
C GLY A 223 -5.01 2.83 -8.95
N ASN A 224 -4.39 3.64 -8.09
CA ASN A 224 -5.05 4.56 -7.19
C ASN A 224 -4.13 5.74 -6.79
N LEU A 225 -4.65 6.97 -6.81
CA LEU A 225 -3.94 8.19 -6.38
C LEU A 225 -4.30 8.65 -4.95
N VAL A 226 -5.11 7.88 -4.22
CA VAL A 226 -5.58 8.21 -2.86
C VAL A 226 -4.97 7.26 -1.84
N CYS A 227 -5.37 5.99 -1.82
CA CYS A 227 -4.96 5.04 -0.79
C CYS A 227 -3.42 4.91 -0.69
N PRO A 228 -2.67 4.70 -1.79
CA PRO A 228 -1.23 4.41 -1.69
C PRO A 228 -0.38 5.60 -1.21
N ALA A 229 -0.96 6.81 -1.10
CA ALA A 229 -0.24 7.98 -0.59
C ALA A 229 0.09 7.88 0.90
N LEU A 230 -0.66 7.08 1.66
CA LEU A 230 -0.51 6.94 3.12
C LEU A 230 0.39 5.76 3.52
N PHE A 231 0.71 4.86 2.59
CA PHE A 231 1.42 3.63 2.87
C PHE A 231 2.85 3.69 2.33
N ASP A 232 3.79 3.67 3.26
CA ASP A 232 5.20 3.45 3.02
C ASP A 232 5.45 1.95 2.83
N LEU A 233 6.18 1.55 1.79
CA LEU A 233 6.52 0.15 1.53
C LEU A 233 7.99 -0.15 1.86
N GLY A 234 8.75 0.87 2.25
CA GLY A 234 10.21 0.81 2.39
C GLY A 234 10.95 1.13 1.10
N GLU A 235 10.25 1.61 0.07
CA GLU A 235 10.86 2.03 -1.20
C GLU A 235 11.89 3.17 -0.99
N GLN A 236 12.85 3.26 -1.91
CA GLN A 236 13.79 4.37 -1.94
C GLN A 236 13.15 5.62 -2.55
N ALA A 237 12.25 5.45 -3.52
CA ALA A 237 11.49 6.55 -4.10
C ALA A 237 10.09 6.10 -4.51
N LYS A 238 9.11 6.95 -4.22
CA LYS A 238 7.75 6.80 -4.75
C LYS A 238 7.63 7.61 -6.04
N VAL A 239 7.20 6.93 -7.12
CA VAL A 239 7.15 7.45 -8.48
C VAL A 239 5.69 7.54 -8.91
N VAL A 240 5.14 8.76 -8.93
CA VAL A 240 3.79 9.00 -9.44
C VAL A 240 3.81 9.12 -10.96
N ILE A 241 3.00 8.32 -11.64
CA ILE A 241 2.84 8.33 -13.09
C ILE A 241 1.50 8.99 -13.42
N LEU A 242 1.56 10.07 -14.19
CA LEU A 242 0.41 10.88 -14.62
C LEU A 242 0.35 10.89 -16.15
N SER A 243 -0.76 10.46 -16.73
CA SER A 243 -0.99 10.53 -18.18
C SER A 243 -1.55 11.89 -18.59
N VAL A 244 -1.12 12.42 -19.74
CA VAL A 244 -1.69 13.66 -20.33
C VAL A 244 -3.20 13.55 -20.62
N THR A 245 -3.75 12.34 -20.63
CA THR A 245 -5.19 12.10 -20.82
C THR A 245 -6.03 12.30 -19.56
N GLU A 246 -5.42 12.58 -18.41
CA GLU A 246 -6.10 12.65 -17.12
C GLU A 246 -6.46 14.08 -16.68
N GLY A 247 -5.89 15.09 -17.34
CA GLY A 247 -6.02 16.51 -17.00
C GLY A 247 -4.87 17.05 -16.15
N GLU A 248 -4.47 18.30 -16.39
CA GLU A 248 -3.28 18.93 -15.80
C GLU A 248 -3.43 19.26 -14.30
N ASP A 249 -4.65 19.27 -13.78
CA ASP A 249 -4.96 19.66 -12.40
C ASP A 249 -4.88 18.51 -11.38
N LYS A 250 -4.48 17.31 -11.81
CA LYS A 250 -4.29 16.15 -10.91
C LYS A 250 -3.37 16.42 -9.72
N PRO A 251 -2.23 17.13 -9.84
CA PRO A 251 -1.36 17.35 -8.70
C PRO A 251 -2.04 18.06 -7.54
N ILE A 252 -2.83 19.10 -7.82
CA ILE A 252 -3.58 19.85 -6.78
C ILE A 252 -4.86 19.15 -6.33
N LYS A 253 -5.44 18.25 -7.16
CA LYS A 253 -6.58 17.42 -6.77
C LYS A 253 -6.20 16.26 -5.84
N TYR A 254 -4.98 15.73 -5.97
CA TYR A 254 -4.46 14.61 -5.17
C TYR A 254 -3.19 14.98 -4.40
N PRO A 255 -3.19 16.07 -3.61
CA PRO A 255 -1.96 16.68 -3.12
C PRO A 255 -1.15 15.76 -2.19
N HIS A 256 -1.80 14.83 -1.49
CA HIS A 256 -1.10 13.85 -0.64
C HIS A 256 -0.20 12.91 -1.46
N MET A 257 -0.66 12.44 -2.61
CA MET A 257 0.13 11.55 -3.47
C MET A 257 1.36 12.27 -4.03
N PHE A 258 1.18 13.47 -4.56
CA PHE A 258 2.27 14.25 -5.15
C PHE A 258 3.24 14.78 -4.10
N ARG A 259 2.77 15.04 -2.86
CA ARG A 259 3.65 15.36 -1.73
C ARG A 259 4.47 14.16 -1.26
N ALA A 260 3.90 12.96 -1.30
CA ALA A 260 4.58 11.72 -0.90
C ALA A 260 5.51 11.16 -2.00
N SER A 261 5.48 11.71 -3.21
CA SER A 261 6.25 11.23 -4.35
C SER A 261 7.49 12.07 -4.59
N ASP A 262 8.64 11.40 -4.75
CA ASP A 262 9.91 12.05 -5.10
C ASP A 262 9.99 12.37 -6.60
N ILE A 263 9.27 11.59 -7.40
CA ILE A 263 9.32 11.66 -8.86
C ILE A 263 7.90 11.69 -9.42
N MET A 264 7.67 12.57 -10.38
CA MET A 264 6.54 12.53 -11.29
C MET A 264 7.00 12.16 -12.70
N ILE A 265 6.37 11.15 -13.29
CA ILE A 265 6.51 10.85 -14.71
C ILE A 265 5.23 11.28 -15.42
N LEU A 266 5.31 12.33 -16.23
CA LEU A 266 4.26 12.72 -17.17
C LEU A 266 4.39 11.84 -18.41
N THR A 267 3.44 10.92 -18.60
CA THR A 267 3.48 9.91 -19.66
C THR A 267 2.47 10.16 -20.79
N LYS A 268 2.61 9.40 -21.87
CA LYS A 268 1.82 9.49 -23.11
C LYS A 268 1.92 10.85 -23.78
N ILE A 269 3.07 11.52 -23.71
CA ILE A 269 3.25 12.84 -24.34
C ILE A 269 3.10 12.81 -25.87
N ASP A 270 3.17 11.63 -26.49
CA ASP A 270 2.80 11.41 -27.89
C ASP A 270 1.35 11.74 -28.20
N LEU A 271 0.47 11.81 -27.18
CA LEU A 271 -0.93 12.15 -27.33
C LEU A 271 -1.23 13.65 -27.24
N LEU A 272 -0.26 14.50 -26.89
CA LEU A 272 -0.45 15.95 -26.77
C LEU A 272 -1.09 16.61 -28.02
N PRO A 273 -0.81 16.19 -29.27
CA PRO A 273 -1.51 16.73 -30.44
C PRO A 273 -3.02 16.45 -30.49
N TYR A 274 -3.52 15.51 -29.69
CA TYR A 274 -4.90 15.03 -29.71
C TYR A 274 -5.70 15.37 -28.46
N VAL A 275 -5.06 15.92 -27.42
CA VAL A 275 -5.72 16.29 -26.16
C VAL A 275 -5.42 17.73 -25.79
N GLN A 276 -6.38 18.38 -25.12
CA GLN A 276 -6.14 19.69 -24.53
C GLN A 276 -5.51 19.49 -23.15
N PHE A 277 -4.19 19.64 -23.08
CA PHE A 277 -3.42 19.50 -21.85
C PHE A 277 -2.29 20.53 -21.82
N ASP A 278 -2.23 21.33 -20.75
CA ASP A 278 -1.14 22.28 -20.53
C ASP A 278 -0.04 21.64 -19.67
N VAL A 279 1.05 21.24 -20.33
CA VAL A 279 2.21 20.60 -19.69
C VAL A 279 2.86 21.52 -18.67
N GLN A 280 3.00 22.80 -18.99
CA GLN A 280 3.69 23.75 -18.13
C GLN A 280 2.89 24.00 -16.85
N ARG A 281 1.57 24.16 -17.00
CA ARG A 281 0.66 24.30 -15.87
C ARG A 281 0.62 23.05 -14.98
N CYS A 282 0.67 21.85 -15.56
CA CYS A 282 0.78 20.60 -14.79
C CYS A 282 2.06 20.57 -13.94
N ILE A 283 3.19 20.98 -14.52
CA ILE A 283 4.49 21.05 -13.82
C ILE A 283 4.43 22.05 -12.67
N GLU A 284 3.86 23.23 -12.89
CA GLU A 284 3.69 24.25 -11.86
C GLU A 284 2.80 23.75 -10.71
N TYR A 285 1.72 23.05 -11.02
CA TYR A 285 0.87 22.42 -9.99
C TYR A 285 1.61 21.34 -9.19
N ALA A 286 2.40 20.50 -9.84
CA ALA A 286 3.20 19.50 -9.15
C ALA A 286 4.25 20.15 -8.23
N GLN A 287 4.96 21.16 -8.71
CA GLN A 287 5.98 21.89 -7.94
C GLN A 287 5.38 22.72 -6.81
N HIS A 288 4.16 23.24 -6.98
CA HIS A 288 3.45 23.94 -5.92
C HIS A 288 3.11 22.99 -4.75
N VAL A 289 2.75 21.74 -5.05
CA VAL A 289 2.46 20.72 -4.02
C VAL A 289 3.73 20.16 -3.40
N ASN A 290 4.75 19.89 -4.23
CA ASN A 290 6.06 19.39 -3.83
C ASN A 290 7.18 20.11 -4.60
N PRO A 291 7.84 21.12 -4.00
CA PRO A 291 8.91 21.88 -4.66
C PRO A 291 10.16 21.07 -5.02
N GLN A 292 10.33 19.87 -4.44
CA GLN A 292 11.49 19.01 -4.68
C GLN A 292 11.20 17.89 -5.69
N ILE A 293 9.96 17.80 -6.20
CA ILE A 293 9.58 16.72 -7.10
C ILE A 293 10.38 16.78 -8.41
N ARG A 294 11.00 15.66 -8.76
CA ARG A 294 11.68 15.51 -10.05
C ARG A 294 10.68 15.12 -11.11
N ILE A 295 10.76 15.72 -12.29
CA ILE A 295 9.75 15.51 -13.34
C ILE A 295 10.42 14.97 -14.60
N PHE A 296 9.90 13.86 -15.10
CA PHE A 296 10.25 13.30 -16.41
C PHE A 296 9.03 13.36 -17.33
N GLN A 297 9.23 13.75 -18.58
CA GLN A 297 8.20 13.73 -19.62
C GLN A 297 8.54 12.63 -20.61
N VAL A 298 7.66 11.64 -20.77
CA VAL A 298 7.98 10.43 -21.53
C VAL A 298 6.84 9.95 -22.42
N SER A 299 7.22 9.24 -23.48
CA SER A 299 6.32 8.36 -24.23
C SER A 299 6.94 6.97 -24.30
N ALA A 300 6.31 6.00 -23.65
CA ALA A 300 6.73 4.60 -23.74
C ALA A 300 6.54 4.03 -25.16
N THR A 301 5.60 4.58 -25.92
CA THR A 301 5.31 4.18 -27.31
C THR A 301 6.42 4.65 -28.26
N THR A 302 6.77 5.94 -28.22
CA THR A 302 7.73 6.52 -29.18
C THR A 302 9.17 6.46 -28.68
N GLY A 303 9.39 6.27 -27.38
CA GLY A 303 10.70 6.31 -26.74
C GLY A 303 11.15 7.70 -26.32
N VAL A 304 10.42 8.76 -26.70
CA VAL A 304 10.79 10.14 -26.37
C VAL A 304 10.87 10.32 -24.85
N GLY A 305 11.96 10.93 -24.39
CA GLY A 305 12.21 11.28 -23.00
C GLY A 305 12.68 10.14 -22.08
N LEU A 306 12.60 8.89 -22.53
CA LEU A 306 12.95 7.72 -21.70
C LEU A 306 14.44 7.70 -21.30
N GLU A 307 15.34 8.20 -22.14
CA GLU A 307 16.78 8.19 -21.82
C GLU A 307 17.08 8.94 -20.51
N SER A 308 16.43 10.08 -20.27
CA SER A 308 16.60 10.84 -19.02
C SER A 308 16.14 10.07 -17.78
N TRP A 309 15.09 9.26 -17.93
CA TRP A 309 14.62 8.35 -16.89
C TRP A 309 15.61 7.19 -16.67
N TYR A 310 16.17 6.64 -17.75
CA TYR A 310 17.15 5.56 -17.69
C TYR A 310 18.48 6.01 -17.06
N GLU A 311 18.98 7.19 -17.42
CA GLU A 311 20.15 7.80 -16.78
C GLU A 311 19.96 7.94 -15.27
N TRP A 312 18.75 8.32 -14.82
CA TRP A 312 18.44 8.41 -13.40
C TRP A 312 18.54 7.05 -12.70
N LEU A 313 17.94 6.00 -13.29
CA LEU A 313 18.03 4.63 -12.76
C LEU A 313 19.49 4.16 -12.65
N ARG A 314 20.29 4.36 -13.70
CA ARG A 314 21.72 4.02 -13.72
C ARG A 314 22.48 4.77 -12.62
N ALA A 315 22.22 6.07 -12.47
CA ALA A 315 22.89 6.90 -11.47
C ALA A 315 22.59 6.43 -10.03
N CYS A 316 21.34 6.09 -9.73
CA CYS A 316 20.94 5.63 -8.40
C CYS A 316 21.65 4.34 -7.98
N LEU A 317 21.79 3.38 -8.89
CA LEU A 317 22.54 2.15 -8.59
C LEU A 317 24.03 2.43 -8.43
N GLN A 318 24.63 3.27 -9.27
CA GLN A 318 26.05 3.62 -9.14
C GLN A 318 26.39 4.33 -7.82
N THR A 319 25.50 5.20 -7.33
CA THR A 319 25.71 5.91 -6.05
C THR A 319 25.70 4.98 -4.84
N ASN A 320 24.98 3.86 -4.93
CA ASN A 320 24.88 2.90 -3.84
C ASN A 320 26.02 1.84 -3.87
N VAL A 321 26.80 1.75 -4.96
CA VAL A 321 27.92 0.79 -5.14
C VAL A 321 29.26 1.32 -4.64
N LYS A 322 29.40 2.60 -4.23
CA LYS A 322 30.70 3.12 -3.79
C LYS A 322 31.29 2.24 -2.67
N PRO A 323 32.44 1.56 -2.91
CA PRO A 323 33.04 0.71 -1.90
C PRO A 323 33.47 1.57 -0.70
N LEU A 324 33.35 1.00 0.50
CA LEU A 324 34.22 1.36 1.61
C LEU A 324 35.66 1.08 1.14
N GLU A 325 36.32 2.08 0.55
CA GLU A 325 37.76 2.04 0.41
C GLU A 325 38.35 1.92 1.82
N ALA A 326 39.02 0.80 2.04
CA ALA A 326 39.70 0.47 3.27
C ALA A 326 40.58 1.65 3.69
N ILE A 327 40.28 2.23 4.85
CA ILE A 327 41.23 3.05 5.59
C ILE A 327 42.35 2.09 6.00
N ALA A 328 43.37 1.97 5.15
CA ALA A 328 44.61 1.33 5.51
C ALA A 328 45.20 2.09 6.73
N PRO A 329 45.59 1.40 7.82
CA PRO A 329 46.31 2.05 8.89
C PRO A 329 47.70 2.39 8.37
N ASN A 330 47.97 3.66 8.13
CA ASN A 330 49.34 4.13 7.94
C ASN A 330 50.09 3.95 9.26
N LEU A 331 50.81 2.84 9.35
CA LEU A 331 51.98 2.67 10.20
C LEU A 331 53.21 3.16 9.43
N SER A 332 53.67 4.37 9.74
CA SER A 332 55.08 4.77 9.76
C SER A 332 55.22 6.13 10.43
#